data_AF-A0A2E6BLJ6-F1
#
_entry.id   AF-A0A2E6BLJ6-F1
#
_cell.length_a   1.000
_cell.length_b   1.000
_cell.length_c   1.000
_cell.angle_alpha   90.00
_cell.angle_beta   90.00
_cell.angle_gamma   90.00
#
_symmetry.space_group_name_H-M   'P 1'
#
loop_
_entity.id
_entity.type
_entity.pdbx_description
1 polymer ?
#
loop_
_entity_poly.entity_id
_entity_poly.type
_entity_poly.pdbx_seq_one_letter_code
_entity_poly.pdbx_strand_id
1 'polypeptide(L)'
;MNYAFPRKKPSPIPKIIVTPEYLAKGSLKKSYINTKLAFNVPWMGVVAMAFAKYPFFYNSLWNYMHPLTKSIEFDNLCKSLVNISKKKALELKPKPLIKSLKKIGYNNYEIKKINEVNQIFTTGNMPYLIMATIARIFLEEGELLNAKSFKKNNRDRIKYENNYLLLIEQHHANKSLKEIYKSIKSNLGLPFLNTDYRAFARWPSYFEMAWKSFLPALLSKKYEEKVLEIHNFIIKEALLLPNPNKIKSIQIINAAK
;
A
#
# COMPACT_ATOMS: atom_id res chain seq x y z
N MET A 1 -22.44 -17.73 -3.01
CA MET A 1 -21.04 -17.24 -2.96
C MET A 1 -21.06 -15.74 -3.22
N ASN A 2 -20.44 -14.95 -2.35
CA ASN A 2 -20.37 -13.50 -2.51
C ASN A 2 -19.24 -13.14 -3.49
N TYR A 3 -19.60 -12.53 -4.63
CA TYR A 3 -18.63 -12.02 -5.61
C TYR A 3 -18.66 -10.49 -5.71
N ALA A 4 -19.55 -9.85 -4.95
CA ALA A 4 -19.72 -8.41 -4.92
C ALA A 4 -19.02 -7.85 -3.68
N PHE A 5 -17.87 -7.21 -3.89
CA PHE A 5 -17.11 -6.56 -2.82
C PHE A 5 -17.13 -5.04 -2.99
N PRO A 6 -18.29 -4.36 -2.88
CA PRO A 6 -18.39 -2.93 -3.10
C PRO A 6 -17.46 -2.18 -2.15
N ARG A 7 -16.91 -1.04 -2.59
CA ARG A 7 -16.05 -0.22 -1.74
C ARG A 7 -16.86 0.34 -0.57
N LYS A 8 -16.41 0.05 0.65
CA LYS A 8 -16.98 0.57 1.89
C LYS A 8 -15.89 1.29 2.67
N LYS A 9 -16.20 2.47 3.22
CA LYS A 9 -15.39 3.10 4.26
C LYS A 9 -15.93 2.62 5.62
N PRO A 10 -15.09 2.15 6.55
CA PRO A 10 -15.57 1.73 7.85
C PRO A 10 -16.18 2.92 8.61
N SER A 11 -17.32 2.67 9.25
CA SER A 11 -17.99 3.63 10.14
C SER A 11 -18.57 2.88 11.34
N PRO A 12 -18.08 3.14 12.57
CA PRO A 12 -16.96 4.03 12.90
C PRO A 12 -15.61 3.50 12.36
N ILE A 13 -14.62 4.38 12.28
CA ILE A 13 -13.25 3.98 11.94
C ILE A 13 -12.69 3.14 13.09
N PRO A 14 -12.25 1.89 12.85
CA PRO A 14 -11.73 1.05 13.93
C PRO A 14 -10.39 1.59 14.43
N LYS A 15 -10.10 1.32 15.71
CA LYS A 15 -8.77 1.56 16.26
C LYS A 15 -7.78 0.61 15.61
N ILE A 16 -6.78 1.15 14.93
CA ILE A 16 -5.73 0.36 14.28
C ILE A 16 -4.49 0.39 15.17
N ILE A 17 -4.04 -0.80 15.59
CA ILE A 17 -2.85 -0.98 16.43
C ILE A 17 -1.77 -1.64 15.57
N VAL A 18 -0.58 -1.06 15.56
CA VAL A 18 0.57 -1.56 14.81
C VAL A 18 1.81 -1.60 15.69
N THR A 19 2.74 -2.48 15.37
CA THR A 19 4.10 -2.45 15.90
C THR A 19 5.02 -1.91 14.79
N PRO A 20 5.55 -0.68 14.90
CA PRO A 20 6.53 -0.17 13.95
C PRO A 20 7.75 -1.08 13.78
N GLU A 21 8.41 -1.03 12.61
CA GLU A 21 9.55 -1.92 12.30
C GLU A 21 10.66 -1.87 13.35
N TYR A 22 10.97 -0.68 13.86
CA TYR A 22 12.04 -0.49 14.86
C TYR A 22 11.69 -1.08 16.23
N LEU A 23 10.42 -1.37 16.50
CA LEU A 23 9.95 -2.04 17.73
C LEU A 23 9.72 -3.54 17.54
N ALA A 24 9.70 -4.04 16.31
CA ALA A 24 9.48 -5.45 16.04
C ALA A 24 10.69 -6.30 16.52
N LYS A 25 10.41 -7.35 17.29
CA LYS A 25 11.42 -8.28 17.84
C LYS A 25 11.04 -9.74 17.51
N GLY A 26 12.00 -10.65 17.66
CA GLY A 26 11.78 -12.09 17.54
C GLY A 26 11.08 -12.51 16.24
N SER A 27 10.04 -13.34 16.37
CA SER A 27 9.25 -13.86 15.24
C SER A 27 8.58 -12.75 14.41
N LEU A 28 8.10 -11.68 15.04
CA LEU A 28 7.48 -10.55 14.35
C LEU A 28 8.48 -9.84 13.41
N LYS A 29 9.70 -9.60 13.89
CA LYS A 29 10.79 -9.02 13.08
C LYS A 29 11.11 -9.91 11.87
N LYS A 30 11.17 -11.23 12.08
CA LYS A 30 11.39 -12.21 11.00
C LYS A 30 10.26 -12.16 9.97
N SER A 31 9.00 -12.08 10.41
CA SER A 31 7.86 -11.91 9.51
C SER A 31 7.95 -10.62 8.70
N TYR A 32 8.33 -9.50 9.32
CA TYR A 32 8.48 -8.23 8.60
C TYR A 32 9.57 -8.31 7.52
N ILE A 33 10.72 -8.89 7.85
CA ILE A 33 11.81 -9.09 6.88
C ILE A 33 11.33 -9.97 5.72
N ASN A 34 10.68 -11.10 6.01
CA ASN A 34 10.17 -12.01 4.99
C ASN A 34 9.14 -11.34 4.07
N THR A 35 8.23 -10.53 4.62
CA THR A 35 7.23 -9.81 3.84
C THR A 35 7.85 -8.78 2.93
N LYS A 36 8.81 -8.00 3.45
CA LYS A 36 9.56 -7.01 2.64
C LYS A 36 10.32 -7.66 1.50
N LEU A 37 11.00 -8.79 1.76
CA LEU A 37 11.71 -9.56 0.74
C LEU A 37 10.75 -10.12 -0.33
N ALA A 38 9.61 -10.66 0.09
CA ALA A 38 8.64 -11.26 -0.83
C ALA A 38 7.89 -10.21 -1.66
N PHE A 39 7.60 -9.03 -1.09
CA PHE A 39 6.95 -7.92 -1.80
C PHE A 39 7.93 -7.05 -2.58
N ASN A 40 9.23 -7.28 -2.38
CA ASN A 40 10.27 -6.49 -3.00
C ASN A 40 10.08 -5.00 -2.66
N VAL A 41 10.07 -4.68 -1.37
CA VAL A 41 9.92 -3.31 -0.83
C VAL A 41 10.86 -3.03 0.36
N PRO A 42 11.37 -1.79 0.51
CA PRO A 42 12.26 -1.43 1.62
C PRO A 42 11.55 -1.17 2.95
N TRP A 43 10.21 -1.16 3.00
CA TRP A 43 9.44 -0.86 4.21
C TRP A 43 8.32 -1.88 4.44
N MET A 44 7.92 -2.04 5.68
CA MET A 44 6.73 -2.79 6.06
C MET A 44 5.51 -1.86 5.99
N GLY A 45 4.52 -2.21 5.16
CA GLY A 45 3.31 -1.41 5.00
C GLY A 45 2.45 -1.42 6.26
N VAL A 46 1.85 -0.29 6.61
CA VAL A 46 1.02 -0.15 7.83
C VAL A 46 -0.11 -1.18 7.86
N VAL A 47 -0.72 -1.48 6.70
CA VAL A 47 -1.73 -2.55 6.58
C VAL A 47 -1.19 -3.92 6.99
N ALA A 48 0.03 -4.26 6.56
CA ALA A 48 0.65 -5.53 6.93
C ALA A 48 1.11 -5.54 8.38
N MET A 49 1.54 -4.40 8.93
CA MET A 49 1.80 -4.28 10.37
C MET A 49 0.53 -4.53 11.19
N ALA A 50 -0.61 -3.97 10.75
CA ALA A 50 -1.89 -4.14 11.42
C ALA A 50 -2.37 -5.60 11.37
N PHE A 51 -2.24 -6.28 10.21
CA PHE A 51 -2.57 -7.70 10.12
C PHE A 51 -1.64 -8.57 10.98
N ALA A 52 -0.33 -8.26 11.00
CA ALA A 52 0.65 -8.99 11.80
C ALA A 52 0.42 -8.89 13.32
N LYS A 53 -0.46 -7.99 13.78
CA LYS A 53 -0.91 -7.98 15.18
C LYS A 53 -1.74 -9.23 15.53
N TYR A 54 -2.33 -9.89 14.54
CA TYR A 54 -3.10 -11.12 14.65
C TYR A 54 -2.29 -12.26 14.00
N PRO A 55 -1.36 -12.91 14.74
CA PRO A 55 -0.37 -13.80 14.14
C PRO A 55 -0.99 -15.04 13.47
N PHE A 56 -2.06 -15.62 14.03
CA PHE A 56 -2.75 -16.74 13.41
C PHE A 56 -3.36 -16.35 12.06
N PHE A 57 -4.13 -15.26 12.02
CA PHE A 57 -4.67 -14.69 10.80
C PHE A 57 -3.58 -14.37 9.78
N TYR A 58 -2.52 -13.66 10.21
CA TYR A 58 -1.43 -13.26 9.34
C TYR A 58 -0.73 -14.47 8.72
N ASN A 59 -0.43 -15.49 9.52
CA ASN A 59 0.22 -16.71 9.04
C ASN A 59 -0.69 -17.48 8.06
N SER A 60 -1.98 -17.60 8.35
CA SER A 60 -2.94 -18.25 7.46
C SER A 60 -3.08 -17.51 6.12
N LEU A 61 -3.16 -16.18 6.13
CA LEU A 61 -3.14 -15.38 4.91
C LEU A 61 -1.80 -15.50 4.18
N TRP A 62 -0.69 -15.52 4.92
CA TRP A 62 0.67 -15.60 4.35
C TRP A 62 0.93 -16.93 3.64
N ASN A 63 0.34 -18.03 4.11
CA ASN A 63 0.42 -19.33 3.43
C ASN A 63 -0.14 -19.29 2.00
N TYR A 64 -1.11 -18.41 1.74
CA TYR A 64 -1.59 -18.12 0.39
C TYR A 64 -0.72 -17.08 -0.32
N MET A 65 -0.44 -15.95 0.34
CA MET A 65 0.25 -14.81 -0.27
C MET A 65 1.68 -15.11 -0.69
N HIS A 66 2.45 -15.87 0.10
CA HIS A 66 3.88 -16.08 -0.16
C HIS A 66 4.18 -16.91 -1.41
N PRO A 67 3.45 -18.00 -1.72
CA PRO A 67 3.55 -18.63 -3.04
C PRO A 67 3.09 -17.71 -4.17
N LEU A 68 2.02 -16.95 -3.96
CA LEU A 68 1.48 -16.02 -4.95
C LEU A 68 2.50 -14.94 -5.33
N THR A 69 3.26 -14.37 -4.38
CA THR A 69 4.25 -13.33 -4.68
C THR A 69 5.35 -13.79 -5.63
N LYS A 70 5.56 -15.11 -5.77
CA LYS A 70 6.52 -15.74 -6.67
C LYS A 70 5.94 -16.06 -8.04
N SER A 71 4.68 -15.71 -8.30
CA SER A 71 3.99 -16.05 -9.53
C SER A 71 4.06 -14.94 -10.60
N ILE A 72 3.81 -15.28 -11.85
CA ILE A 72 3.72 -14.30 -12.95
C ILE A 72 2.44 -13.47 -12.82
N GLU A 73 1.34 -14.10 -12.39
CA GLU A 73 0.04 -13.46 -12.19
C GLU A 73 0.10 -12.31 -11.18
N PHE A 74 0.78 -12.52 -10.05
CA PHE A 74 0.97 -11.46 -9.05
C PHE A 74 1.74 -10.25 -9.62
N ASP A 75 2.76 -10.53 -10.43
CA ASP A 75 3.58 -9.50 -11.04
C ASP A 75 2.84 -8.70 -12.09
N ASN A 76 2.10 -9.39 -12.94
CA ASN A 76 1.25 -8.77 -13.94
C ASN A 76 0.17 -7.93 -13.28
N LEU A 77 -0.44 -8.40 -12.18
CA LEU A 77 -1.40 -7.61 -11.43
C LEU A 77 -0.76 -6.37 -10.82
N CYS A 78 0.44 -6.48 -10.22
CA CYS A 78 1.17 -5.31 -9.72
C CYS A 78 1.42 -4.28 -10.84
N LYS A 79 1.91 -4.71 -12.01
CA LYS A 79 2.15 -3.84 -13.18
C LYS A 79 0.85 -3.19 -13.68
N SER A 80 -0.22 -3.96 -13.80
CA SER A 80 -1.53 -3.46 -14.21
C SER A 80 -2.09 -2.43 -13.22
N LEU A 81 -1.89 -2.65 -11.91
CA LEU A 81 -2.30 -1.70 -10.87
C LEU A 81 -1.51 -0.39 -10.94
N VAL A 82 -0.20 -0.44 -11.23
CA VAL A 82 0.58 0.78 -11.52
C VAL A 82 0.00 1.52 -12.72
N ASN A 83 -0.26 0.81 -13.83
CA ASN A 83 -0.74 1.40 -15.07
C ASN A 83 -2.11 2.07 -14.91
N ILE A 84 -3.07 1.37 -14.30
CA ILE A 84 -4.41 1.94 -14.08
C ILE A 84 -4.35 3.09 -13.08
N SER A 85 -3.60 2.97 -11.97
CA SER A 85 -3.50 4.04 -10.97
C SER A 85 -2.89 5.30 -11.57
N LYS A 86 -1.83 5.16 -12.39
CA LYS A 86 -1.21 6.28 -13.10
C LYS A 86 -2.18 6.92 -14.09
N LYS A 87 -2.88 6.12 -14.91
CA LYS A 87 -3.88 6.62 -15.85
C LYS A 87 -4.96 7.43 -15.13
N LYS A 88 -5.52 6.88 -14.04
CA LYS A 88 -6.57 7.52 -13.26
C LYS A 88 -6.10 8.78 -12.53
N ALA A 89 -4.86 8.79 -12.04
CA ALA A 89 -4.25 9.99 -11.47
C ALA A 89 -4.07 11.10 -12.50
N LEU A 90 -3.67 10.78 -13.74
CA LEU A 90 -3.53 11.77 -14.82
C LEU A 90 -4.87 12.37 -15.26
N GLU A 91 -5.97 11.60 -15.20
CA GLU A 91 -7.33 12.10 -15.45
C GLU A 91 -7.74 13.22 -14.47
N LEU A 92 -7.10 13.31 -13.29
CA LEU A 92 -7.29 14.39 -12.32
C LEU A 92 -6.50 15.68 -12.66
N LYS A 93 -5.73 15.68 -13.75
CA LYS A 93 -4.95 16.83 -14.27
C LYS A 93 -4.04 17.46 -13.20
N PRO A 94 -3.13 16.69 -12.57
CA PRO A 94 -2.24 17.23 -11.54
C PRO A 94 -1.34 18.35 -12.09
N LYS A 95 -1.14 19.41 -11.31
CA LYS A 95 -0.25 20.52 -11.69
C LYS A 95 1.22 20.09 -11.53
N PRO A 96 2.08 20.27 -12.55
CA PRO A 96 3.51 19.99 -12.42
C PRO A 96 4.17 20.92 -11.38
N LEU A 97 4.95 20.34 -10.46
CA LEU A 97 5.63 21.11 -9.40
C LEU A 97 7.07 21.52 -9.75
N ILE A 98 7.66 20.94 -10.80
CA ILE A 98 9.10 21.06 -11.11
C ILE A 98 9.56 22.52 -11.22
N LYS A 99 8.81 23.37 -11.95
CA LYS A 99 9.16 24.80 -12.11
C LYS A 99 9.15 25.52 -10.76
N SER A 100 8.12 25.29 -9.95
CA SER A 100 7.97 25.91 -8.63
C SER A 100 9.04 25.42 -7.64
N LEU A 101 9.41 24.15 -7.68
CA LEU A 101 10.49 23.59 -6.86
C LEU A 101 11.85 24.21 -7.22
N LYS A 102 12.16 24.31 -8.51
CA LYS A 102 13.40 24.98 -8.97
C LYS A 102 13.46 26.44 -8.52
N LYS A 103 12.33 27.16 -8.56
CA LYS A 103 12.24 28.55 -8.11
C LYS A 103 12.59 28.73 -6.63
N ILE A 104 12.32 27.75 -5.78
CA ILE A 104 12.63 27.79 -4.33
C ILE A 104 13.95 27.09 -3.99
N GLY A 105 14.78 26.76 -4.99
CA GLY A 105 16.15 26.27 -4.78
C GLY A 105 16.37 24.77 -4.94
N TYR A 106 15.34 23.97 -5.25
CA TYR A 106 15.55 22.53 -5.49
C TYR A 106 16.35 22.32 -6.76
N ASN A 107 17.48 21.63 -6.65
CA ASN A 107 18.29 21.25 -7.79
C ASN A 107 17.79 19.95 -8.45
N ASN A 108 18.36 19.59 -9.59
CA ASN A 108 17.97 18.37 -10.33
C ASN A 108 18.23 17.08 -9.53
N TYR A 109 19.25 17.06 -8.65
CA TYR A 109 19.57 15.90 -7.82
C TYR A 109 18.50 15.67 -6.74
N GLU A 110 18.06 16.72 -6.04
CA GLU A 110 16.99 16.62 -5.04
C GLU A 110 15.66 16.19 -5.67
N ILE A 111 15.31 16.77 -6.82
CA ILE A 111 14.13 16.38 -7.59
C ILE A 111 14.22 14.90 -8.00
N LYS A 112 15.39 14.45 -8.45
CA LYS A 112 15.62 13.03 -8.76
C LYS A 112 15.39 12.15 -7.53
N LYS A 113 15.87 12.54 -6.35
CA LYS A 113 15.67 11.80 -5.10
C LYS A 113 14.20 11.73 -4.68
N ILE A 114 13.44 12.82 -4.83
CA ILE A 114 11.99 12.81 -4.63
C ILE A 114 11.30 11.82 -5.58
N ASN A 115 11.69 11.82 -6.86
CA ASN A 115 11.15 10.89 -7.86
C ASN A 115 11.50 9.42 -7.56
N GLU A 116 12.72 9.15 -7.09
CA GLU A 116 13.13 7.81 -6.65
C GLU A 116 12.25 7.31 -5.50
N VAL A 117 12.00 8.14 -4.48
CA VAL A 117 11.07 7.81 -3.37
C VAL A 117 9.65 7.61 -3.88
N ASN A 118 9.16 8.47 -4.78
CA ASN A 118 7.85 8.30 -5.38
C ASN A 118 7.73 6.99 -6.17
N GLN A 119 8.78 6.57 -6.88
CA GLN A 119 8.79 5.31 -7.61
C GLN A 119 8.74 4.10 -6.67
N ILE A 120 9.46 4.15 -5.54
CA ILE A 120 9.42 3.10 -4.49
C ILE A 120 7.98 2.85 -4.04
N PHE A 121 7.22 3.90 -3.73
CA PHE A 121 5.82 3.76 -3.31
C PHE A 121 4.87 3.44 -4.44
N THR A 122 5.10 3.98 -5.64
CA THR A 122 4.28 3.71 -6.83
C THR A 122 4.26 2.21 -7.14
N THR A 123 5.40 1.52 -7.08
CA THR A 123 5.43 0.07 -7.32
C THR A 123 5.13 -0.73 -6.06
N GLY A 124 5.71 -0.35 -4.92
CA GLY A 124 5.64 -1.15 -3.71
C GLY A 124 4.31 -1.09 -2.95
N ASN A 125 3.43 -0.12 -3.23
CA ASN A 125 2.08 -0.12 -2.68
C ASN A 125 1.18 -1.21 -3.28
N MET A 126 1.48 -1.70 -4.49
CA MET A 126 0.62 -2.65 -5.20
C MET A 126 0.53 -4.02 -4.51
N PRO A 127 1.64 -4.65 -4.06
CA PRO A 127 1.61 -5.84 -3.22
C PRO A 127 0.71 -5.72 -1.98
N TYR A 128 0.78 -4.57 -1.29
CA TYR A 128 -0.02 -4.31 -0.09
C TYR A 128 -1.50 -4.17 -0.42
N LEU A 129 -1.83 -3.50 -1.54
CA LEU A 129 -3.20 -3.37 -2.01
C LEU A 129 -3.80 -4.74 -2.39
N ILE A 130 -3.03 -5.60 -3.06
CA ILE A 130 -3.42 -6.98 -3.35
C ILE A 130 -3.66 -7.76 -2.06
N MET A 131 -2.71 -7.71 -1.11
CA MET A 131 -2.85 -8.41 0.18
C MET A 131 -4.11 -7.97 0.94
N ALA A 132 -4.37 -6.66 1.03
CA ALA A 132 -5.57 -6.13 1.69
C ALA A 132 -6.86 -6.58 0.98
N THR A 133 -6.83 -6.62 -0.34
CA THR A 133 -7.97 -7.07 -1.16
C THR A 133 -8.28 -8.53 -0.94
N ILE A 134 -7.26 -9.39 -0.97
CA ILE A 134 -7.42 -10.84 -0.77
C ILE A 134 -7.86 -11.16 0.66
N ALA A 135 -7.26 -10.48 1.65
CA ALA A 135 -7.71 -10.56 3.03
C ALA A 135 -9.20 -10.24 3.17
N ARG A 136 -9.65 -9.14 2.55
CA ARG A 136 -11.05 -8.73 2.57
C ARG A 136 -11.97 -9.75 1.89
N ILE A 137 -11.60 -10.25 0.70
CA ILE A 137 -12.38 -11.27 -0.01
C ILE A 137 -12.60 -12.47 0.90
N PHE A 138 -11.54 -13.03 1.51
CA PHE A 138 -11.67 -14.18 2.39
C PHE A 138 -12.44 -13.89 3.68
N LEU A 139 -12.24 -12.73 4.31
CA LEU A 139 -12.94 -12.35 5.54
C LEU A 139 -14.44 -12.06 5.31
N GLU A 140 -14.83 -11.65 4.11
CA GLU A 140 -16.23 -11.42 3.70
C GLU A 140 -16.83 -12.66 2.98
N GLU A 141 -16.35 -13.87 3.33
CA GLU A 141 -16.85 -15.17 2.84
C GLU A 141 -16.75 -15.36 1.30
N GLY A 142 -15.86 -14.60 0.68
CA GLY A 142 -15.50 -14.71 -0.72
C GLY A 142 -14.52 -15.84 -1.00
N GLU A 143 -14.59 -16.37 -2.22
CA GLU A 143 -13.71 -17.44 -2.69
C GLU A 143 -13.01 -16.99 -3.97
N LEU A 144 -11.73 -17.37 -4.10
CA LEU A 144 -11.00 -17.19 -5.35
C LEU A 144 -11.47 -18.23 -6.38
N LEU A 145 -11.64 -17.78 -7.62
CA LEU A 145 -12.30 -18.54 -8.69
C LEU A 145 -11.35 -19.51 -9.41
N ASN A 146 -10.05 -19.23 -9.37
CA ASN A 146 -9.07 -19.91 -10.19
C ASN A 146 -8.28 -20.94 -9.36
N ALA A 147 -8.50 -22.24 -9.61
CA ALA A 147 -7.78 -23.33 -8.95
C ALA A 147 -6.47 -23.73 -9.65
N LYS A 148 -6.02 -23.00 -10.69
CA LYS A 148 -4.79 -23.33 -11.43
C LYS A 148 -3.54 -23.17 -10.55
N SER A 149 -2.50 -23.92 -10.91
CA SER A 149 -1.16 -23.78 -10.33
C SER A 149 -0.57 -22.39 -10.55
N PHE A 150 0.25 -21.95 -9.61
CA PHE A 150 1.08 -20.76 -9.79
C PHE A 150 2.05 -20.97 -10.96
N LYS A 151 2.11 -20.02 -11.89
CA LYS A 151 3.20 -19.98 -12.87
C LYS A 151 4.40 -19.31 -12.23
N LYS A 152 5.48 -20.08 -12.03
CA LYS A 152 6.70 -19.56 -11.39
C LYS A 152 7.27 -18.39 -12.18
N ASN A 153 7.65 -17.36 -11.46
CA ASN A 153 8.36 -16.22 -12.01
C ASN A 153 9.82 -16.25 -11.54
N ASN A 154 10.75 -16.16 -12.49
CA ASN A 154 12.18 -16.08 -12.22
C ASN A 154 12.57 -14.62 -12.09
N ARG A 155 12.26 -14.02 -10.93
CA ARG A 155 12.68 -12.66 -10.61
C ARG A 155 13.99 -12.68 -9.85
N ASP A 156 14.87 -11.76 -10.19
CA ASP A 156 15.98 -11.40 -9.31
C ASP A 156 15.42 -10.75 -8.06
N ARG A 157 15.77 -11.30 -6.89
CA ARG A 157 15.43 -10.68 -5.61
C ARG A 157 16.30 -9.44 -5.45
N ILE A 158 15.68 -8.28 -5.23
CA ILE A 158 16.46 -7.09 -4.88
C ILE A 158 17.09 -7.33 -3.51
N LYS A 159 18.42 -7.20 -3.43
CA LYS A 159 19.12 -7.13 -2.15
C LYS A 159 18.84 -5.75 -1.53
N TYR A 160 17.99 -5.72 -0.50
CA TYR A 160 17.60 -4.50 0.22
C TYR A 160 18.66 -3.95 1.15
N GLU A 161 19.83 -4.58 1.23
CA GLU A 161 20.80 -4.39 2.31
C GLU A 161 21.22 -2.92 2.50
N ASN A 162 21.03 -2.05 1.49
CA ASN A 162 21.42 -0.64 1.56
C ASN A 162 20.33 0.41 1.25
N ASN A 163 19.04 0.06 1.16
CA ASN A 163 18.00 1.03 0.76
C ASN A 163 16.99 1.30 1.89
N TYR A 164 17.42 2.08 2.89
CA TYR A 164 16.58 2.50 4.01
C TYR A 164 15.78 3.76 3.67
N LEU A 165 14.47 3.75 3.94
CA LEU A 165 13.67 4.97 3.89
C LEU A 165 13.88 5.77 5.17
N LEU A 166 14.29 7.04 5.03
CA LEU A 166 14.21 7.98 6.13
C LEU A 166 12.75 8.40 6.33
N LEU A 167 12.20 8.12 7.51
CA LEU A 167 10.82 8.46 7.86
C LEU A 167 10.80 9.54 8.93
N ILE A 168 10.06 10.63 8.67
CA ILE A 168 9.81 11.65 9.69
C ILE A 168 8.57 11.23 10.49
N GLU A 169 8.78 10.76 11.71
CA GLU A 169 7.70 10.38 12.62
C GLU A 169 6.99 11.62 13.20
N GLN A 170 5.75 11.44 13.67
CA GLN A 170 4.94 12.55 14.19
C GLN A 170 5.61 13.28 15.38
N HIS A 171 6.39 12.57 16.20
CA HIS A 171 7.13 13.18 17.31
C HIS A 171 8.40 13.93 16.86
N HIS A 172 8.90 13.66 15.64
CA HIS A 172 9.99 14.42 15.02
C HIS A 172 9.50 15.65 14.22
N ALA A 173 8.20 15.74 13.93
CA ALA A 173 7.64 16.81 13.11
C ALA A 173 7.58 18.16 13.85
N ASN A 174 7.97 19.23 13.15
CA ASN A 174 7.74 20.61 13.60
C ASN A 174 6.24 20.99 13.53
N LYS A 175 5.87 22.18 14.00
CA LYS A 175 4.47 22.63 14.04
C LYS A 175 3.79 22.61 12.67
N SER A 176 4.45 23.14 11.63
CA SER A 176 3.90 23.18 10.26
C SER A 176 3.62 21.77 9.72
N LEU A 177 4.59 20.85 9.86
CA LEU A 177 4.44 19.48 9.39
C LEU A 177 3.38 18.70 10.17
N LYS A 178 3.22 18.96 11.48
CA LYS A 178 2.13 18.39 12.30
C LYS A 178 0.75 18.80 11.78
N GLU A 179 0.58 20.04 11.32
CA GLU A 179 -0.68 20.49 10.70
C GLU A 179 -0.94 19.77 9.38
N ILE A 180 0.09 19.55 8.55
CA ILE A 180 -0.05 18.73 7.33
C ILE A 180 -0.48 17.30 7.69
N TYR A 181 0.13 16.68 8.70
CA TYR A 181 -0.25 15.33 9.14
C TYR A 181 -1.68 15.27 9.68
N LYS A 182 -2.13 16.30 10.41
CA LYS A 182 -3.51 16.43 10.86
C LYS A 182 -4.47 16.57 9.68
N SER A 183 -4.13 17.41 8.72
CA SER A 183 -4.88 17.59 7.47
C SER A 183 -5.01 16.27 6.70
N ILE A 184 -3.94 15.50 6.56
CA ILE A 184 -3.97 14.20 5.86
C ILE A 184 -4.93 13.23 6.55
N LYS A 185 -4.79 13.05 7.86
CA LYS A 185 -5.66 12.16 8.65
C LYS A 185 -7.13 12.55 8.53
N SER A 186 -7.42 13.85 8.65
CA SER A 186 -8.79 14.37 8.58
C SER A 186 -9.41 14.18 7.20
N ASN A 187 -8.70 14.56 6.12
CA ASN A 187 -9.26 14.54 4.77
C ASN A 187 -9.32 13.12 4.17
N LEU A 188 -8.43 12.22 4.57
CA LEU A 188 -8.50 10.81 4.17
C LEU A 188 -9.41 9.95 5.06
N GLY A 189 -9.84 10.48 6.22
CA GLY A 189 -10.57 9.70 7.22
C GLY A 189 -9.75 8.53 7.76
N LEU A 190 -8.46 8.76 8.03
CA LEU A 190 -7.54 7.73 8.51
C LEU A 190 -7.06 8.03 9.94
N PRO A 191 -7.02 7.03 10.84
CA PRO A 191 -6.55 7.24 12.21
C PRO A 191 -5.02 7.24 12.32
N PHE A 192 -4.31 6.95 11.22
CA PHE A 192 -2.86 6.87 11.15
C PHE A 192 -2.32 7.60 9.92
N LEU A 193 -0.99 7.76 9.86
CA LEU A 193 -0.29 8.37 8.75
C LEU A 193 0.44 7.30 7.93
N ASN A 194 0.20 7.24 6.62
CA ASN A 194 0.89 6.31 5.73
C ASN A 194 2.41 6.57 5.69
N THR A 195 3.18 5.52 5.39
CA THR A 195 4.65 5.58 5.29
C THR A 195 5.11 6.55 4.19
N ASP A 196 4.36 6.65 3.11
CA ASP A 196 4.58 7.54 1.97
C ASP A 196 4.74 9.00 2.43
N TYR A 197 3.77 9.48 3.22
CA TYR A 197 3.76 10.84 3.75
C TYR A 197 4.91 11.10 4.73
N ARG A 198 5.29 10.10 5.54
CA ARG A 198 6.43 10.20 6.44
C ARG A 198 7.77 10.27 5.70
N ALA A 199 7.87 9.58 4.56
CA ALA A 199 9.08 9.62 3.73
C ALA A 199 9.20 10.95 2.98
N PHE A 200 8.12 11.45 2.37
CA PHE A 200 8.14 12.74 1.67
C PHE A 200 8.35 13.94 2.59
N ALA A 201 7.97 13.82 3.86
CA ALA A 201 8.22 14.85 4.87
C ALA A 201 9.70 15.17 5.10
N ARG A 202 10.64 14.35 4.59
CA ARG A 202 12.07 14.69 4.50
C ARG A 202 12.33 15.98 3.70
N TRP A 203 11.44 16.32 2.76
CA TRP A 203 11.47 17.58 2.00
C TRP A 203 10.23 18.41 2.35
N PRO A 204 10.20 19.13 3.49
CA PRO A 204 8.99 19.76 4.01
C PRO A 204 8.32 20.73 3.02
N SER A 205 9.11 21.56 2.33
CA SER A 205 8.57 22.54 1.36
C SER A 205 8.01 21.88 0.10
N TYR A 206 8.64 20.82 -0.42
CA TYR A 206 8.06 19.99 -1.47
C TYR A 206 6.76 19.34 -0.99
N PHE A 207 6.79 18.74 0.20
CA PHE A 207 5.65 17.98 0.71
C PHE A 207 4.44 18.87 0.97
N GLU A 208 4.65 20.06 1.52
CA GLU A 208 3.62 21.08 1.68
C GLU A 208 3.03 21.50 0.33
N MET A 209 3.88 21.82 -0.66
CA MET A 209 3.42 22.17 -2.00
C MET A 209 2.63 21.04 -2.68
N ALA A 210 3.11 19.80 -2.56
CA ALA A 210 2.46 18.64 -3.11
C ALA A 210 1.10 18.38 -2.44
N TRP A 211 1.02 18.45 -1.12
CA TRP A 211 -0.22 18.29 -0.38
C TRP A 211 -1.24 19.37 -0.73
N LYS A 212 -0.83 20.66 -0.73
CA LYS A 212 -1.71 21.78 -1.12
C LYS A 212 -2.21 21.65 -2.55
N SER A 213 -1.37 21.18 -3.48
CA SER A 213 -1.75 20.94 -4.88
C SER A 213 -2.73 19.76 -5.03
N PHE A 214 -2.56 18.71 -4.22
CA PHE A 214 -3.38 17.50 -4.28
C PHE A 214 -4.74 17.65 -3.59
N LEU A 215 -4.82 18.40 -2.50
CA LEU A 215 -6.01 18.48 -1.64
C LEU A 215 -7.31 18.83 -2.39
N PRO A 216 -7.36 19.79 -3.34
CA PRO A 216 -8.58 20.06 -4.09
C PRO A 216 -9.06 18.86 -4.92
N ALA A 217 -8.12 18.09 -5.50
CA ALA A 217 -8.46 16.88 -6.23
C ALA A 217 -8.99 15.81 -5.27
N LEU A 218 -8.31 15.59 -4.13
CA LEU A 218 -8.73 14.62 -3.11
C LEU A 218 -10.18 14.83 -2.65
N LEU A 219 -10.58 16.09 -2.45
CA LEU A 219 -11.92 16.47 -1.99
C LEU A 219 -12.99 16.44 -3.10
N SER A 220 -12.59 16.19 -4.34
CA SER A 220 -13.51 16.17 -5.47
C SER A 220 -14.23 14.82 -5.62
N LYS A 221 -15.47 14.87 -6.13
CA LYS A 221 -16.20 13.65 -6.54
C LYS A 221 -15.42 12.82 -7.57
N LYS A 222 -14.69 13.48 -8.47
CA LYS A 222 -13.86 12.84 -9.50
C LYS A 222 -12.80 11.93 -8.87
N TYR A 223 -12.19 12.34 -7.75
CA TYR A 223 -11.22 11.48 -7.06
C TYR A 223 -11.86 10.20 -6.54
N GLU A 224 -13.01 10.30 -5.87
CA GLU A 224 -13.73 9.11 -5.39
C GLU A 224 -14.19 8.20 -6.54
N GLU A 225 -14.60 8.76 -7.68
CA GLU A 225 -14.89 7.99 -8.91
C GLU A 225 -13.65 7.22 -9.39
N LYS A 226 -12.49 7.89 -9.47
CA LYS A 226 -11.23 7.23 -9.87
C LYS A 226 -10.80 6.14 -8.90
N VAL A 227 -10.97 6.36 -7.59
CA VAL A 227 -10.67 5.35 -6.57
C VAL A 227 -11.62 4.15 -6.71
N LEU A 228 -12.90 4.38 -6.98
CA LEU A 228 -13.88 3.31 -7.21
C LEU A 228 -13.54 2.48 -8.46
N GLU A 229 -13.07 3.12 -9.54
CA GLU A 229 -12.61 2.41 -10.74
C GLU A 229 -11.42 1.48 -10.46
N ILE A 230 -10.43 1.95 -9.69
CA ILE A 230 -9.27 1.13 -9.27
C ILE A 230 -9.72 -0.01 -8.35
N HIS A 231 -10.63 0.29 -7.42
CA HIS A 231 -11.23 -0.71 -6.52
C HIS A 231 -11.94 -1.81 -7.30
N ASN A 232 -12.82 -1.46 -8.23
CA ASN A 232 -13.56 -2.44 -9.02
C ASN A 232 -12.62 -3.28 -9.89
N PHE A 233 -11.59 -2.65 -10.47
CA PHE A 233 -10.54 -3.35 -11.20
C PHE A 233 -9.85 -4.40 -10.33
N ILE A 234 -9.34 -4.02 -9.16
CA ILE A 234 -8.59 -4.98 -8.33
C ILE A 234 -9.47 -6.10 -7.78
N ILE A 235 -10.73 -5.84 -7.42
CA ILE A 235 -11.65 -6.92 -6.99
C ILE A 235 -11.78 -7.97 -8.11
N LYS A 236 -12.06 -7.53 -9.35
CA LYS A 236 -12.22 -8.42 -10.50
C LYS A 236 -10.97 -9.26 -10.74
N GLU A 237 -9.80 -8.61 -10.76
CA GLU A 237 -8.54 -9.30 -11.05
C GLU A 237 -8.11 -10.21 -9.89
N ALA A 238 -8.33 -9.79 -8.64
CA ALA A 238 -7.97 -10.56 -7.46
C ALA A 238 -8.75 -11.87 -7.37
N LEU A 239 -10.05 -11.87 -7.70
CA LEU A 239 -10.88 -13.08 -7.74
C LEU A 239 -10.36 -14.14 -8.73
N LEU A 240 -9.62 -13.72 -9.75
CA LEU A 240 -9.06 -14.60 -10.79
C LEU A 240 -7.64 -15.09 -10.49
N LEU A 241 -7.05 -14.66 -9.37
CA LEU A 241 -5.71 -15.11 -8.97
C LEU A 241 -5.69 -16.61 -8.66
N PRO A 242 -4.59 -17.30 -8.98
CA PRO A 242 -4.45 -18.73 -8.73
C PRO A 242 -4.53 -19.06 -7.23
N ASN A 243 -5.24 -20.15 -6.92
CA ASN A 243 -5.40 -20.73 -5.60
C ASN A 243 -5.30 -22.27 -5.66
N PRO A 244 -4.12 -22.83 -6.02
CA PRO A 244 -3.95 -24.27 -6.20
C PRO A 244 -4.12 -25.07 -4.92
N ASN A 245 -3.82 -24.47 -3.77
CA ASN A 245 -4.00 -25.08 -2.46
C ASN A 245 -5.45 -24.97 -1.95
N LYS A 246 -6.36 -24.44 -2.78
CA LYS A 246 -7.79 -24.29 -2.49
C LYS A 246 -8.06 -23.67 -1.11
N ILE A 247 -7.26 -22.66 -0.73
CA ILE A 247 -7.46 -21.92 0.52
C ILE A 247 -8.87 -21.33 0.51
N LYS A 248 -9.63 -21.61 1.56
CA LYS A 248 -11.03 -21.21 1.74
C LYS A 248 -11.16 -20.04 2.70
N SER A 249 -12.19 -19.22 2.48
CA SER A 249 -12.60 -18.15 3.39
C SER A 249 -12.68 -18.63 4.85
N ILE A 250 -13.31 -19.78 5.09
CA ILE A 250 -13.50 -20.35 6.43
C ILE A 250 -12.19 -20.59 7.17
N GLN A 251 -11.10 -20.96 6.47
CA GLN A 251 -9.79 -21.16 7.09
C GLN A 251 -9.21 -19.82 7.57
N ILE A 252 -9.36 -18.76 6.78
CA ILE A 252 -8.91 -17.41 7.13
C ILE A 252 -9.77 -16.81 8.26
N ILE A 253 -11.10 -16.97 8.18
CA ILE A 253 -12.04 -16.50 9.19
C ILE A 253 -11.77 -17.18 10.54
N ASN A 254 -11.58 -18.50 10.56
CA ASN A 254 -11.26 -19.21 11.80
C ASN A 254 -9.91 -18.79 12.40
N ALA A 255 -8.93 -18.43 11.56
CA ALA A 255 -7.64 -17.91 12.03
C ALA A 255 -7.71 -16.45 12.52
N ALA A 256 -8.81 -15.73 12.23
CA ALA A 256 -9.06 -14.36 12.65
C ALA A 256 -9.87 -14.23 13.94
N LYS A 257 -10.42 -15.34 14.45
CA LYS A 257 -11.03 -15.44 15.78
C LYS A 257 -9.95 -15.48 16.85
#